data_AF-A0A2D4LJE5-F1
#
_entry.id   AF-A0A2D4LJE5-F1
#
_cell.length_a   1.000
_cell.length_b   1.000
_cell.length_c   1.000
_cell.angle_alpha   90.00
_cell.angle_beta   90.00
_cell.angle_gamma   90.00
#
_symmetry.space_group_name_H-M   'P 1'
#
loop_
_entity.id
_entity.type
_entity.pdbx_description
1 polymer ?
#
loop_
_entity_poly.entity_id
_entity_poly.type
_entity_poly.pdbx_seq_one_letter_code
_entity_poly.pdbx_strand_id
1 'polypeptide(L)'
;MVLISAEILSNIQDIEIGTSTWADHNPIMIVWKGQRKRSRWTLNNMILKEESFKSKMEKELTFFFKENKKEDTSLQNLWDTMKAYTRGVIIDYTKKKKEKR
;
A
#
# COMPACT_ATOMS: atom_id res chain seq x y z
N MET A 1 -23.56 20.36 0.89
CA MET A 1 -22.21 20.36 0.29
C MET A 1 -21.58 18.99 0.54
N VAL A 2 -21.11 18.30 -0.51
CA VAL A 2 -20.46 16.98 -0.38
C VAL A 2 -18.98 17.14 -0.76
N LEU A 3 -18.08 16.72 0.13
CA LEU A 3 -16.64 16.72 -0.10
C LEU A 3 -16.20 15.35 -0.60
N ILE A 4 -15.47 15.31 -1.72
CA ILE A 4 -15.01 14.07 -2.36
C ILE A 4 -13.50 14.17 -2.64
N SER A 5 -12.78 13.06 -2.48
CA SER A 5 -11.35 12.99 -2.80
C SER A 5 -11.11 12.94 -4.32
N ALA A 6 -9.99 13.51 -4.77
CA ALA A 6 -9.64 13.52 -6.20
C ALA A 6 -9.51 12.10 -6.80
N GLU A 7 -9.09 11.11 -5.99
CA GLU A 7 -9.04 9.72 -6.41
C GLU A 7 -10.44 9.15 -6.72
N ILE A 8 -11.44 9.46 -5.91
CA ILE A 8 -12.81 8.99 -6.11
C ILE A 8 -13.45 9.69 -7.31
N LEU A 9 -13.23 11.01 -7.45
CA LEU A 9 -13.76 11.81 -8.57
C LEU A 9 -13.38 11.20 -9.93
N SER A 10 -12.14 10.74 -10.08
CA SER A 10 -11.66 10.11 -11.32
C SER A 10 -12.38 8.81 -11.69
N ASN A 11 -13.08 8.18 -10.74
CA ASN A 11 -13.81 6.92 -10.94
C ASN A 11 -15.33 7.13 -11.07
N ILE A 12 -15.83 8.36 -10.94
CA ILE A 12 -17.27 8.63 -11.07
C ILE A 12 -17.68 8.60 -12.55
N GLN A 13 -18.80 7.93 -12.84
CA GLN A 13 -19.42 7.86 -14.15
C GLN A 13 -20.37 9.02 -14.39
N ASP A 14 -21.25 9.22 -13.44
CA ASP A 14 -22.31 10.21 -13.54
C ASP A 14 -22.69 10.70 -12.15
N ILE A 15 -23.17 11.94 -12.07
CA ILE A 15 -23.66 12.56 -10.83
C ILE A 15 -24.94 13.30 -11.16
N GLU A 16 -26.02 12.96 -10.46
CA GLU A 16 -27.31 13.61 -10.59
C GLU A 16 -27.75 14.15 -9.23
N ILE A 17 -28.27 15.38 -9.21
CA ILE A 17 -28.93 15.96 -8.04
C ILE A 17 -30.43 15.87 -8.30
N GLY A 18 -31.11 14.99 -7.60
CA GLY A 18 -32.56 14.84 -7.72
C GLY A 18 -33.30 15.98 -7.03
N THR A 19 -34.59 16.12 -7.32
CA THR A 19 -35.45 17.13 -6.69
C THR A 19 -36.25 16.52 -5.55
N SER A 20 -36.24 17.14 -4.37
CA SER A 20 -37.06 16.77 -3.21
C SER A 20 -38.09 17.85 -2.93
N THR A 21 -39.33 17.45 -2.65
CA THR A 21 -40.39 18.32 -2.14
C THR A 21 -40.58 18.19 -0.62
N TRP A 22 -39.94 17.19 -0.01
CA TRP A 22 -40.13 16.82 1.40
C TRP A 22 -39.08 17.39 2.35
N ALA A 23 -37.88 17.67 1.84
CA ALA A 23 -36.77 18.20 2.61
C ALA A 23 -36.08 19.31 1.83
N ASP A 24 -35.43 20.22 2.56
CA ASP A 24 -34.52 21.24 2.03
C ASP A 24 -33.23 20.64 1.43
N HIS A 25 -33.01 19.34 1.63
CA HIS A 25 -31.93 18.59 1.03
C HIS A 25 -32.41 17.72 -0.13
N ASN A 26 -31.86 18.01 -1.30
CA ASN A 26 -32.03 17.23 -2.52
C ASN A 26 -31.12 15.98 -2.50
N PRO A 27 -31.62 14.80 -2.91
CA PRO A 27 -30.81 13.59 -2.99
C PRO A 27 -29.74 13.73 -4.08
N ILE A 28 -28.57 13.14 -3.83
CA ILE A 28 -27.48 13.07 -4.82
C ILE A 28 -27.29 11.61 -5.20
N MET A 29 -27.46 11.30 -6.48
CA MET A 29 -27.19 10.00 -7.06
C MET A 29 -25.84 10.01 -7.75
N ILE A 30 -25.01 8.99 -7.50
CA ILE A 30 -23.69 8.86 -8.10
C ILE A 30 -23.63 7.49 -8.77
N VAL A 31 -23.39 7.50 -10.08
CA VAL A 31 -23.07 6.29 -10.84
C VAL A 31 -21.56 6.12 -10.81
N TRP A 32 -21.09 4.97 -10.34
CA TRP A 32 -19.66 4.70 -10.15
C TRP A 32 -19.12 3.80 -11.27
N LYS A 33 -18.05 4.20 -11.99
CA LYS A 33 -17.38 3.35 -13.00
C LYS A 33 -16.67 2.14 -12.39
N GLY A 34 -16.65 2.03 -11.06
CA GLY A 34 -15.84 1.10 -10.29
C GLY A 34 -14.39 1.56 -10.18
N GLN A 35 -13.61 0.94 -9.28
CA GLN A 35 -12.18 1.17 -9.22
C GLN A 35 -11.46 0.26 -10.21
N ARG A 36 -10.61 0.82 -11.07
CA ARG A 36 -9.51 0.03 -11.64
C ARG A 36 -8.70 -0.50 -10.46
N LYS A 37 -8.63 -1.83 -10.27
CA LYS A 37 -7.71 -2.44 -9.31
C LYS A 37 -6.29 -2.04 -9.69
N ARG A 38 -5.80 -0.93 -9.14
CA ARG A 38 -4.37 -0.70 -9.04
C ARG A 38 -3.89 -1.81 -8.11
N SER A 39 -3.23 -2.82 -8.67
CA SER A 39 -2.53 -3.83 -7.87
C SER A 39 -1.36 -3.13 -7.20
N ARG A 40 -1.65 -2.40 -6.12
CA ARG A 40 -0.61 -1.98 -5.18
C ARG A 40 -0.11 -3.27 -4.55
N TRP A 41 1.20 -3.45 -4.57
CA TRP A 41 1.80 -4.55 -3.84
C TRP A 41 1.38 -4.44 -2.37
N THR A 42 0.85 -5.54 -1.83
CA THR A 42 0.47 -5.66 -0.43
C THR A 42 1.25 -6.80 0.21
N LEU A 43 1.79 -6.54 1.39
CA LEU A 43 2.44 -7.56 2.21
C LEU A 43 1.44 -8.64 2.61
N ASN A 44 1.79 -9.91 2.42
CA ASN A 44 0.98 -11.01 2.94
C ASN A 44 1.27 -11.19 4.43
N ASN A 45 0.34 -10.78 5.30
CA ASN A 45 0.50 -10.85 6.76
C ASN A 45 0.73 -12.27 7.30
N MET A 46 0.40 -13.32 6.54
CA MET A 46 0.64 -14.70 6.96
C MET A 46 2.14 -14.99 7.11
N ILE A 47 2.99 -14.42 6.24
CA ILE A 47 4.43 -14.68 6.27
C ILE A 47 5.11 -14.09 7.50
N LEU A 48 4.52 -13.05 8.10
CA LEU A 48 5.03 -12.42 9.32
C LEU A 48 4.97 -13.35 10.54
N LYS A 49 4.09 -14.35 10.51
CA LYS A 49 3.95 -15.34 11.57
C LYS A 49 4.98 -16.48 11.46
N GLU A 50 5.66 -16.59 10.33
CA GLU A 50 6.58 -17.69 10.06
C GLU A 50 7.97 -17.43 10.65
N GLU A 51 8.47 -18.39 11.43
CA GLU A 51 9.76 -18.22 12.11
C GLU A 51 10.94 -18.14 11.12
N SER A 52 10.86 -18.90 10.02
CA SER A 52 11.86 -18.84 8.94
C SER A 52 11.93 -17.46 8.28
N PHE A 53 10.80 -16.76 8.16
CA PHE A 53 10.75 -15.41 7.62
C PHE A 53 11.35 -14.40 8.60
N LYS A 54 10.99 -14.50 9.89
CA LYS A 54 11.54 -13.63 10.95
C LYS A 54 13.06 -13.73 11.03
N SER A 55 13.59 -14.95 11.13
CA SER A 55 15.04 -15.19 11.20
C SER A 55 15.77 -14.66 9.96
N LYS A 56 15.19 -14.85 8.76
CA LYS A 56 15.74 -14.25 7.54
C LYS A 56 15.74 -12.72 7.60
N MET A 57 14.61 -12.11 7.97
CA MET A 57 14.50 -10.65 8.05
C MET A 57 15.46 -10.04 9.05
N GLU A 58 15.65 -10.66 10.21
CA GLU A 58 16.62 -10.21 11.22
C GLU A 58 18.05 -10.24 10.68
N LYS A 59 18.44 -11.34 9.99
CA LYS A 59 19.75 -11.45 9.34
C LYS A 59 19.96 -10.38 8.26
N GLU A 60 18.96 -10.19 7.40
CA GLU A 60 19.00 -9.24 6.29
C GLU A 60 19.06 -7.79 6.77
N LEU A 61 18.28 -7.42 7.79
CA LEU A 61 18.32 -6.08 8.37
C LEU A 61 19.62 -5.81 9.12
N THR A 62 20.13 -6.79 9.88
CA THR A 62 21.41 -6.68 10.57
C THR A 62 22.54 -6.45 9.58
N PHE A 63 22.56 -7.20 8.47
CA PHE A 63 23.49 -7.00 7.38
C PHE A 63 23.34 -5.60 6.75
N PHE A 64 22.11 -5.19 6.43
CA PHE A 64 21.84 -3.88 5.85
C PHE A 64 22.39 -2.74 6.72
N PHE A 65 22.09 -2.74 8.03
CA PHE A 65 22.55 -1.67 8.92
C PHE A 65 24.06 -1.68 9.12
N LYS A 66 24.69 -2.86 9.17
CA LYS A 66 26.15 -2.97 9.27
C LYS A 66 26.86 -2.31 8.08
N GLU A 67 26.36 -2.53 6.87
CA GLU A 67 27.02 -2.05 5.64
C GLU A 67 26.67 -0.59 5.28
N ASN A 68 25.47 -0.13 5.63
CA ASN A 68 24.93 1.15 5.16
C ASN A 68 24.94 2.28 6.20
N LYS A 69 25.20 1.96 7.48
CA LYS A 69 25.34 2.97 8.53
C LYS A 69 26.76 3.55 8.51
N LYS A 70 26.96 4.55 7.64
CA LYS A 70 28.19 5.37 7.55
C LYS A 70 27.91 6.76 8.12
N GLU A 71 28.96 7.45 8.57
CA GLU A 71 28.84 8.80 9.16
C GLU A 71 28.23 9.83 8.21
N ASP A 72 28.47 9.68 6.90
CA ASP A 72 27.98 10.59 5.86
C ASP A 72 26.53 10.31 5.41
N THR A 73 25.92 9.19 5.84
CA THR A 73 24.57 8.82 5.39
C THR A 73 23.52 9.50 6.26
N SER A 74 22.67 10.33 5.65
CA SER A 74 21.53 10.92 6.36
C SER A 74 20.57 9.84 6.88
N LEU A 75 19.98 10.06 8.06
CA LEU A 75 18.99 9.14 8.65
C LEU A 75 17.79 8.92 7.74
N GLN A 76 17.37 9.96 7.01
CA GLN A 76 16.27 9.88 6.05
C GLN A 76 16.62 8.92 4.90
N ASN A 77 17.81 9.06 4.31
CA ASN A 77 18.25 8.20 3.23
C ASN A 77 18.43 6.75 3.70
N LEU A 78 18.94 6.55 4.92
CA LEU A 78 19.06 5.23 5.53
C LEU A 78 17.68 4.57 5.69
N TRP A 79 16.69 5.32 6.19
CA TRP A 79 15.32 4.85 6.38
C TRP A 79 14.63 4.51 5.06
N ASP A 80 14.73 5.39 4.06
CA ASP A 80 14.11 5.18 2.75
C ASP A 80 14.73 3.98 2.02
N THR A 81 16.06 3.85 2.08
CA THR A 81 16.78 2.72 1.49
C THR A 81 16.44 1.41 2.21
N MET A 82 16.37 1.42 3.54
CA MET A 82 15.98 0.24 4.33
C MET A 82 14.58 -0.25 3.94
N LYS A 83 13.61 0.66 3.79
CA LYS A 83 12.24 0.32 3.35
C LYS A 83 12.24 -0.30 1.96
N ALA A 84 13.02 0.24 1.02
CA ALA A 84 13.13 -0.30 -0.34
C ALA A 84 13.77 -1.70 -0.34
N TYR A 85 14.89 -1.86 0.37
CA TYR A 85 15.59 -3.13 0.55
C TYR A 85 14.66 -4.21 1.13
N THR A 86 14.00 -3.89 2.25
CA THR A 86 13.08 -4.79 2.95
C THR A 86 11.95 -5.27 2.04
N ARG A 87 11.37 -4.37 1.23
CA ARG A 87 10.33 -4.76 0.26
C ARG A 87 10.86 -5.75 -0.79
N GLY A 88 12.07 -5.54 -1.30
CA GLY A 88 12.72 -6.47 -2.24
C GLY A 88 12.91 -7.86 -1.65
N VAL A 89 13.43 -7.94 -0.42
CA VAL A 89 13.63 -9.21 0.30
C VAL A 89 12.30 -9.96 0.49
N ILE A 90 11.24 -9.25 0.85
CA ILE A 90 9.91 -9.84 1.06
C ILE A 90 9.33 -10.37 -0.25
N ILE A 91 9.46 -9.63 -1.35
CA ILE A 91 8.98 -10.05 -2.67
C ILE A 91 9.70 -11.33 -3.11
N ASP A 92 11.02 -11.38 -2.98
CA ASP A 92 11.84 -12.56 -3.28
C ASP A 92 11.42 -13.77 -2.42
N TYR A 93 11.27 -13.58 -1.11
CA TYR A 93 10.83 -14.64 -0.19
C TYR A 93 9.46 -15.19 -0.59
N THR A 94 8.51 -14.29 -0.89
CA THR A 94 7.15 -14.67 -1.27
C THR A 94 7.13 -15.41 -2.62
N LYS A 95 7.97 -15.00 -3.58
CA LYS A 95 8.13 -15.68 -4.87
C LYS A 95 8.65 -17.10 -4.70
N LYS A 96 9.77 -17.27 -4.01
CA LYS A 96 10.37 -18.60 -3.73
C LYS A 96 9.41 -19.53 -3.00
N LYS A 97 8.57 -18.99 -2.12
CA LYS A 97 7.55 -19.77 -1.42
C LYS A 97 6.43 -20.25 -2.35
N LYS A 98 6.04 -19.44 -3.34
CA LYS A 98 5.05 -19.85 -4.35
C LYS A 98 5.59 -20.94 -5.28
N GLU A 99 6.86 -20.92 -5.64
CA GLU A 99 7.50 -21.92 -6.50
C GLU A 99 7.69 -23.29 -5.80
N LYS A 100 7.72 -23.31 -4.47
CA LYS A 100 7.81 -24.53 -3.66
C LYS A 100 6.45 -25.18 -3.36
N ARG A 101 5.35 -24.54 -3.76
CA ARG A 101 3.97 -25.04 -3.63
C ARG A 101 3.55 -25.70 -4.93
#